data_AF-A0A534LGH6-F1
#
_entry.id   AF-A0A534LGH6-F1
#
_cell.length_a   1.000
_cell.length_b   1.000
_cell.length_c   1.000
_cell.angle_alpha   90.00
_cell.angle_beta   90.00
_cell.angle_gamma   90.00
#
_symmetry.space_group_name_H-M   'P 1'
#
loop_
_entity.id
_entity.type
_entity.pdbx_description
1 polymer ?
#
loop_
_entity_poly.entity_id
_entity_poly.type
_entity_poly.pdbx_seq_one_letter_code
_entity_poly.pdbx_strand_id
1 'polypeptide(L)'
;LPRVYKLEDEGFDPVVHEPSELEKKATQALEKALEWGDRIPIGVFFKSEHVPTFEERIMQRVPTYMENPPALQTIAGPNGEPRTDLTRLIQRMTFKGA
;
A
#
# COMPACT_ATOMS: atom_id res chain seq x y z
N LEU A 1 36.35 -15.15 -7.29
CA LEU A 1 35.54 -14.83 -6.10
C LEU A 1 34.10 -14.57 -6.56
N PRO A 2 33.07 -14.93 -5.77
CA PRO A 2 31.70 -14.54 -6.10
C PRO A 2 31.59 -13.01 -6.15
N ARG A 3 30.92 -12.49 -7.19
CA ARG A 3 30.72 -11.04 -7.40
C ARG A 3 29.63 -10.47 -6.49
N VAL A 4 28.75 -11.35 -5.99
CA VAL A 4 27.63 -10.96 -5.14
C VAL A 4 28.07 -10.83 -3.68
N TYR A 5 27.55 -9.81 -2.99
CA TYR A 5 27.71 -9.65 -1.55
C TYR A 5 26.39 -9.20 -0.93
N LYS A 6 26.16 -9.58 0.32
CA LYS A 6 24.95 -9.17 1.02
C LYS A 6 25.15 -7.82 1.69
N LEU A 7 24.16 -6.95 1.57
CA LEU A 7 24.15 -5.66 2.25
C LEU A 7 24.13 -5.81 3.78
N GLU A 8 23.45 -6.84 4.30
CA GLU A 8 23.34 -7.13 5.73
C GLU A 8 24.70 -7.45 6.39
N ASP A 9 25.59 -8.13 5.66
CA ASP A 9 26.92 -8.52 6.15
C ASP A 9 27.86 -7.31 6.29
N GLU A 10 27.55 -6.20 5.59
CA GLU A 10 28.31 -4.94 5.62
C GLU A 10 27.71 -3.92 6.61
N GLY A 11 26.68 -4.31 7.37
CA GLY A 11 26.02 -3.43 8.34
C GLY A 11 25.15 -2.34 7.68
N PHE A 12 24.72 -2.54 6.44
CA PHE A 12 23.82 -1.62 5.76
C PHE A 12 22.43 -1.64 6.42
N ASP A 13 21.96 -0.48 6.86
CA ASP A 13 20.62 -0.32 7.44
C ASP A 13 19.64 0.29 6.41
N PRO A 14 18.74 -0.51 5.83
CA PRO A 14 17.79 -0.04 4.82
C PRO A 14 16.53 0.61 5.42
N VAL A 15 16.34 0.53 6.73
CA VAL A 15 15.10 0.95 7.38
C VAL A 15 15.10 2.47 7.59
N VAL A 16 14.02 3.12 7.17
CA VAL A 16 13.71 4.50 7.55
C VAL A 16 13.05 4.43 8.92
N HIS A 17 13.74 4.93 9.96
CA HIS A 17 13.21 4.93 11.33
C HIS A 17 12.40 6.20 11.62
N GLU A 18 12.81 7.30 11.00
CA GLU A 18 12.16 8.60 11.14
C GLU A 18 11.83 9.21 9.76
N PRO A 19 10.70 9.91 9.59
CA PRO A 19 10.33 10.53 8.31
C PRO A 19 11.40 11.48 7.74
N SER A 20 12.19 12.12 8.60
CA SER A 20 13.28 13.02 8.21
C SER A 20 14.46 12.31 7.54
N GLU A 21 14.59 10.98 7.69
CA GLU A 21 15.66 10.19 7.08
C GLU A 21 15.33 9.71 5.66
N LEU A 22 14.08 9.89 5.22
CA LEU A 22 13.55 9.30 3.99
C LEU A 22 14.44 9.56 2.76
N GLU A 23 14.78 10.83 2.50
CA GLU A 23 15.60 11.22 1.34
C GLU A 23 17.02 10.66 1.42
N LYS A 24 17.62 10.66 2.62
CA LYS A 24 18.96 10.14 2.85
C LYS A 24 19.01 8.64 2.58
N LYS A 25 18.08 7.87 3.15
CA LYS A 25 17.99 6.41 2.98
C LYS A 25 17.67 6.04 1.54
N ALA A 26 16.80 6.79 0.86
CA ALA A 26 16.51 6.58 -0.56
C ALA A 26 17.74 6.82 -1.45
N THR A 27 18.52 7.87 -1.17
CA THR A 27 19.78 8.14 -1.87
C THR A 27 20.79 7.02 -1.67
N GLN A 28 20.98 6.55 -0.43
CA GLN A 28 21.89 5.44 -0.13
C GLN A 28 21.47 4.13 -0.83
N ALA A 29 20.17 3.85 -0.88
CA ALA A 29 19.63 2.71 -1.61
C ALA A 29 19.92 2.80 -3.11
N LEU A 30 19.79 4.00 -3.70
CA LEU A 30 20.09 4.24 -5.11
C LEU A 30 21.59 4.07 -5.40
N GLU A 31 22.47 4.60 -4.55
CA GLU A 31 23.92 4.41 -4.68
C GLU A 31 24.29 2.92 -4.73
N LYS A 32 23.70 2.11 -3.84
CA LYS A 32 23.87 0.64 -3.84
C LYS A 32 23.27 0.00 -5.08
N ALA A 33 22.09 0.42 -5.54
CA ALA A 33 21.44 -0.15 -6.72
C ALA A 33 22.24 0.11 -8.03
N LEU A 34 23.09 1.13 -8.04
CA LEU A 34 23.96 1.46 -9.16
C LEU A 34 25.29 0.70 -9.16
N GLU A 35 25.61 -0.04 -8.08
CA GLU A 35 26.79 -0.90 -8.07
C GLU A 35 26.62 -2.07 -9.05
N TRP A 36 27.58 -2.19 -9.97
CA TRP A 36 27.60 -3.24 -10.99
C TRP A 36 29.04 -3.70 -11.28
N GLY A 37 29.15 -4.80 -12.02
CA GLY A 37 30.44 -5.38 -12.37
C GLY A 37 30.94 -6.28 -11.25
N ASP A 38 32.08 -5.95 -10.65
CA ASP A 38 32.83 -6.89 -9.80
C ASP A 38 32.25 -7.02 -8.38
N ARG A 39 31.34 -6.12 -8.01
CA ARG A 39 30.59 -6.13 -6.76
C ARG A 39 29.12 -5.90 -7.06
N ILE A 40 28.28 -6.86 -6.70
CA ILE A 40 26.83 -6.85 -6.95
C ILE A 40 26.14 -6.98 -5.59
N PRO A 41 25.55 -5.91 -5.05
CA PRO A 41 24.83 -5.97 -3.79
C PRO A 41 23.53 -6.77 -3.95
N ILE A 42 23.22 -7.56 -2.93
CA ILE A 42 21.92 -8.25 -2.78
C ILE A 42 21.37 -8.01 -1.37
N GLY A 43 20.06 -8.15 -1.23
CA GLY A 43 19.34 -7.98 0.04
C GLY A 43 18.32 -6.86 -0.03
N VAL A 44 18.01 -6.26 1.13
CA VAL A 44 17.06 -5.16 1.23
C VAL A 44 17.82 -3.84 1.07
N PHE A 45 17.45 -3.06 0.05
CA PHE A 45 18.08 -1.77 -0.24
C PHE A 45 17.38 -0.62 0.48
N PHE A 46 16.06 -0.73 0.66
CA PHE A 46 15.25 0.33 1.23
C PHE A 46 13.96 -0.25 1.82
N LYS A 47 13.56 0.24 2.99
CA LYS A 47 12.30 -0.11 3.64
C LYS A 47 11.74 1.13 4.35
N SER A 48 10.57 1.59 3.95
CA SER A 48 9.85 2.70 4.60
C SER A 48 8.40 2.28 4.89
N GLU A 49 8.02 2.37 6.17
CA GLU A 49 6.65 2.10 6.64
C GLU A 49 5.90 3.40 7.03
N HIS A 50 6.49 4.57 6.74
CA HIS A 50 5.88 5.86 7.08
C HIS A 50 4.86 6.36 6.05
N VAL A 51 4.74 5.68 4.91
CA VAL A 51 3.79 6.04 3.85
C VAL A 51 2.57 5.14 3.98
N PRO A 52 1.35 5.70 4.10
CA PRO A 52 0.14 4.90 4.14
C PRO A 52 0.01 4.03 2.89
N THR A 53 -0.30 2.77 3.11
CA THR A 53 -0.70 1.81 2.09
C THR A 53 -1.95 2.26 1.36
N PHE A 54 -2.28 1.62 0.24
CA PHE A 54 -3.45 2.04 -0.53
C PHE A 54 -4.75 1.74 0.21
N GLU A 55 -4.82 0.59 0.88
CA GLU A 55 -5.93 0.15 1.72
C GLU A 55 -6.18 1.09 2.91
N GLU A 56 -5.13 1.58 3.57
CA GLU A 56 -5.27 2.61 4.63
C GLU A 56 -5.85 3.92 4.07
N ARG A 57 -5.47 4.32 2.85
CA ARG A 57 -6.08 5.48 2.18
C ARG A 57 -7.53 5.24 1.78
N ILE A 58 -7.92 4.02 1.41
CA ILE A 58 -9.32 3.68 1.15
C ILE A 58 -10.13 3.78 2.45
N MET A 59 -9.58 3.29 3.56
CA MET A 59 -10.23 3.34 4.87
C MET A 59 -10.59 4.77 5.32
N GLN A 60 -9.80 5.77 4.93
CA GLN A 60 -10.12 7.20 5.18
C GLN A 60 -11.43 7.66 4.51
N ARG A 61 -11.88 6.98 3.46
CA ARG A 61 -13.15 7.26 2.75
C ARG A 61 -14.24 6.23 3.04
N VAL A 62 -13.84 4.98 3.28
CA VAL A 62 -14.72 3.85 3.57
C VAL A 62 -14.23 3.20 4.87
N PRO A 63 -14.68 3.69 6.04
CA PRO A 63 -14.13 3.26 7.33
C PRO A 63 -14.18 1.75 7.60
N THR A 64 -15.16 1.05 7.02
CA THR A 64 -15.35 -0.39 7.19
C THR A 64 -14.56 -1.24 6.20
N TYR A 65 -13.67 -0.65 5.38
CA TYR A 65 -13.02 -1.37 4.28
C TYR A 65 -12.15 -2.54 4.74
N MET A 66 -11.45 -2.42 5.87
CA MET A 66 -10.61 -3.49 6.41
C MET A 66 -11.43 -4.62 7.05
N GLU A 67 -12.55 -4.29 7.68
CA GLU A 67 -13.42 -5.25 8.38
C GLU A 67 -14.37 -5.96 7.41
N ASN A 68 -14.86 -5.25 6.39
CA ASN A 68 -15.84 -5.73 5.44
C ASN A 68 -15.47 -5.33 3.99
N PRO A 69 -14.35 -5.87 3.47
CA PRO A 69 -13.90 -5.58 2.11
C PRO A 69 -14.89 -6.09 1.06
N PRO A 70 -14.85 -5.59 -0.19
CA PRO A 70 -15.82 -5.93 -1.23
C PRO A 70 -16.03 -7.44 -1.44
N ALA A 71 -14.97 -8.25 -1.33
CA ALA A 71 -15.04 -9.70 -1.51
C ALA A 71 -15.84 -10.44 -0.42
N LEU A 72 -16.00 -9.83 0.77
CA LEU A 72 -16.72 -10.43 1.90
C LEU A 72 -18.14 -9.87 2.08
N GLN A 73 -18.49 -8.85 1.29
CA GLN A 73 -19.82 -8.25 1.37
C GLN A 73 -20.87 -9.19 0.80
N THR A 74 -21.92 -9.45 1.57
CA THR A 74 -23.11 -10.14 1.06
C THR A 74 -23.86 -9.21 0.11
N ILE A 75 -23.86 -9.54 -1.18
CA ILE A 75 -24.51 -8.72 -2.22
C ILE A 75 -25.95 -9.15 -2.55
N ALA A 76 -26.32 -10.39 -2.22
CA ALA A 76 -27.64 -10.95 -2.47
C ALA A 76 -28.18 -11.71 -1.25
N GLY A 77 -29.51 -11.73 -1.11
CA GLY A 77 -30.19 -12.54 -0.12
C GLY A 77 -30.36 -14.01 -0.55
N PRO A 78 -31.03 -14.85 0.27
CA PRO A 78 -31.14 -16.29 0.04
C PRO A 78 -31.77 -16.67 -1.31
N ASN A 79 -32.59 -15.78 -1.89
CA ASN A 79 -33.30 -16.04 -3.15
C ASN A 79 -32.70 -15.25 -4.34
N GLY A 80 -31.52 -14.65 -4.18
CA GLY A 80 -30.85 -13.88 -5.23
C GLY A 80 -31.29 -12.42 -5.34
N GLU A 81 -32.12 -11.93 -4.41
CA GLU A 81 -32.55 -10.53 -4.36
C GLU A 81 -31.39 -9.61 -3.96
N PRO A 82 -31.25 -8.40 -4.54
CA PRO A 82 -30.20 -7.46 -4.16
C PRO A 82 -30.32 -7.02 -2.69
N ARG A 83 -29.19 -7.02 -1.95
CA ARG A 83 -29.17 -6.56 -0.56
C ARG A 83 -29.00 -5.04 -0.41
N THR A 84 -28.47 -4.38 -1.42
CA THR A 84 -28.18 -2.94 -1.39
C THR A 84 -29.45 -2.10 -1.50
N ASP A 85 -29.70 -1.23 -0.52
CA ASP A 85 -30.79 -0.25 -0.57
C ASP A 85 -30.38 1.01 -1.36
N LEU A 86 -30.97 1.17 -2.56
CA LEU A 86 -30.74 2.31 -3.44
C LEU A 86 -31.77 3.45 -3.27
N THR A 87 -32.71 3.33 -2.33
CA THR A 87 -33.84 4.27 -2.17
C THR A 87 -33.37 5.71 -2.04
N ARG A 88 -32.36 5.97 -1.19
CA ARG A 88 -31.81 7.32 -0.99
C ARG A 88 -31.17 7.90 -2.25
N LEU A 89 -30.48 7.06 -3.02
CA LEU A 89 -29.84 7.46 -4.28
C LEU A 89 -30.92 7.84 -5.31
N ILE A 90 -31.93 7.01 -5.48
CA ILE A 90 -33.05 7.25 -6.41
C ILE A 90 -33.82 8.52 -6.03
N GLN A 91 -34.13 8.72 -4.74
CA GLN A 91 -34.80 9.94 -4.27
C GLN A 91 -34.02 11.22 -4.60
N ARG A 92 -32.69 11.19 -4.54
CA ARG A 92 -31.84 12.33 -4.94
C ARG A 92 -31.84 12.58 -6.45
N MET A 93 -31.96 11.52 -7.24
CA MET A 93 -31.98 11.61 -8.70
C MET A 93 -33.37 11.95 -9.26
N THR A 94 -34.43 11.77 -8.46
CA THR A 94 -35.80 12.07 -8.87
C THR A 94 -36.17 13.48 -8.44
N PHE A 95 -36.38 14.38 -9.40
CA PHE A 95 -36.88 15.73 -9.12
C PHE A 95 -38.33 15.63 -8.63
N LYS A 96 -38.59 15.97 -7.36
CA LYS A 96 -39.97 16.26 -6.94
C LYS A 96 -40.30 17.67 -7.41
N GLY A 97 -40.86 17.79 -8.61
CA GLY A 97 -41.48 19.02 -9.06
C GLY A 97 -42.66 19.36 -8.15
N ALA A 98 -42.68 20.62 -7.67
CA ALA A 98 -43.74 21.39 -7.01
C ALA A 98 -44.83 20.63 -6.23
#